data_AF-A0AAE3C540-F1
#
_entry.id   AF-A0AAE3C540-F1
#
_cell.length_a   1.000
_cell.length_b   1.000
_cell.length_c   1.000
_cell.angle_alpha   90.00
_cell.angle_beta   90.00
_cell.angle_gamma   90.00
#
_symmetry.space_group_name_H-M   'P 1'
#
loop_
_entity.id
_entity.type
_entity.pdbx_description
1 polymer ?
#
loop_
_entity_poly.entity_id
_entity_poly.type
_entity_poly.pdbx_seq_one_letter_code
_entity_poly.pdbx_strand_id
1 'polypeptide(L)'
;MAKEKEGKPIKEKGKTRSLITIGSAFFTYNADVQAFPVYYTSMGRDLGVSRAALGLIDTTRGALQAFLTPLWGFLADRYSRKKVLTIGCFVWGIATILLSLAGNYTTLALLRIVTALGLATMVPTGFSLIADMFPLESRGKYYAVYGAIGIVGLMLIIPILGFLDAPSLTGGLESDLYRLALYQAVYPDTMLILRNILQLDALAKSTLYNGVWRNGFIVMGSVSIGIAGLVALFVKEPPRGAAEKELKGVVTEETTEKYRIKRSAFREILSTRTMLVIIGQGIMGYFPYVVLQFWFIHWFETARQIPPFQATIIFAILVMGSALGNLVGGLLGDRMEKRSPAKGRIMVAQISTFSGIPLVLLILFVRMDLLLYIGVAFFTAIMMSWSGVGAVEPIVSAVNKPETRSTAWALEQMFEQGFAAFGVVITGWIADNINLGVSGIAMQWISPYLSYWLYFADVGFLLYILWLSGESLTLAMALTVSIPWTFCVLIWTLAYRTYYKDRSRIQQFLEQRRKEITKK
;
A
#
# COMPACT_ATOMS: atom_id res chain seq x y z
N MET A 1 28.99 41.64 -17.27
CA MET A 1 29.13 40.17 -17.24
C MET A 1 28.85 39.67 -15.82
N ALA A 2 27.58 39.41 -15.51
CA ALA A 2 27.20 38.76 -14.26
C ALA A 2 27.30 37.26 -14.48
N LYS A 3 28.17 36.57 -13.73
CA LYS A 3 28.27 35.11 -13.74
C LYS A 3 26.92 34.53 -13.30
N GLU A 4 26.23 33.85 -14.21
CA GLU A 4 25.14 32.94 -13.89
C GLU A 4 25.59 31.99 -12.79
N LYS A 5 24.88 32.00 -11.65
CA LYS A 5 25.03 30.97 -10.62
C LYS A 5 24.41 29.69 -11.18
N GLU A 6 25.19 28.91 -11.92
CA GLU A 6 24.86 27.52 -12.20
C GLU A 6 24.50 26.82 -10.88
N GLY A 7 23.23 26.47 -10.71
CA GLY A 7 22.76 25.71 -9.56
C GLY A 7 23.55 24.42 -9.47
N LYS A 8 24.32 24.23 -8.39
CA LYS A 8 25.17 23.05 -8.23
C LYS A 8 24.31 21.78 -8.36
N PRO A 9 24.66 20.82 -9.24
CA PRO A 9 23.93 19.56 -9.33
C PRO A 9 23.89 18.91 -7.95
N ILE A 10 22.71 18.44 -7.53
CA ILE A 10 22.53 17.75 -6.25
C ILE A 10 23.52 16.57 -6.23
N LYS A 11 24.60 16.68 -5.43
CA LYS A 11 25.59 15.63 -5.27
C LYS A 11 24.88 14.30 -5.04
N GLU A 12 25.33 13.25 -5.71
CA GLU A 12 24.73 11.90 -5.69
C GLU A 12 24.47 11.39 -4.25
N LYS A 13 25.38 11.71 -3.31
CA LYS A 13 25.26 11.42 -1.87
C LYS A 13 24.00 12.01 -1.20
N GLY A 14 23.44 13.09 -1.72
CA GLY A 14 22.20 13.71 -1.20
C GLY A 14 20.92 13.01 -1.67
N LYS A 15 20.95 12.38 -2.85
CA LYS A 15 19.78 11.71 -3.42
C LYS A 15 19.48 10.40 -2.69
N THR A 16 20.49 9.59 -2.40
CA THR A 16 20.33 8.35 -1.64
C THR A 16 19.78 8.61 -0.24
N ARG A 17 20.30 9.63 0.45
CA ARG A 17 19.81 10.02 1.77
C ARG A 17 18.34 10.45 1.73
N SER A 18 17.97 11.26 0.74
CA SER A 18 16.57 11.69 0.56
C SER A 18 15.66 10.51 0.23
N LEU A 19 16.09 9.57 -0.62
CA LEU A 19 15.36 8.35 -0.94
C LEU A 19 15.11 7.50 0.31
N ILE A 20 16.15 7.24 1.12
CA ILE A 20 16.00 6.48 2.37
C ILE A 20 15.04 7.20 3.32
N THR A 21 15.16 8.51 3.46
CA THR A 21 14.31 9.29 4.37
C THR A 21 12.83 9.27 3.92
N ILE A 22 12.57 9.43 2.62
CA ILE A 22 11.22 9.33 2.05
C ILE A 22 10.69 7.89 2.19
N GLY A 23 11.54 6.89 1.97
CA GLY A 23 11.21 5.47 2.21
C GLY A 23 10.87 5.19 3.68
N SER A 24 11.59 5.76 4.64
CA SER A 24 11.27 5.64 6.06
C SER A 24 9.91 6.26 6.41
N ALA A 25 9.53 7.36 5.75
CA ALA A 25 8.17 7.90 5.89
C ALA A 25 7.12 6.92 5.35
N PHE A 26 7.40 6.24 4.23
CA PHE A 26 6.51 5.20 3.70
C PHE A 26 6.44 3.95 4.58
N PHE A 27 7.55 3.58 5.22
CA PHE A 27 7.60 2.53 6.24
C PHE A 27 6.64 2.88 7.39
N THR A 28 6.74 4.08 7.94
CA THR A 28 5.88 4.49 9.06
C THR A 28 4.41 4.56 8.63
N TYR A 29 4.13 5.00 7.40
CA TYR A 29 2.79 5.03 6.83
C TYR A 29 2.17 3.62 6.81
N ASN A 30 2.89 2.64 6.28
CA ASN A 30 2.42 1.25 6.22
C ASN A 30 2.26 0.65 7.62
N ALA A 31 3.17 0.98 8.52
CA ALA A 31 3.15 0.52 9.89
C ALA A 31 1.90 1.00 10.65
N ASP A 32 1.49 2.25 10.50
CA ASP A 32 0.32 2.80 11.20
C ASP A 32 -1.01 2.31 10.64
N VAL A 33 -1.08 2.13 9.32
CA VAL A 33 -2.24 1.49 8.68
C VAL A 33 -2.48 0.10 9.29
N GLN A 34 -1.41 -0.66 9.60
CA GLN A 34 -1.53 -1.98 10.21
C GLN A 34 -1.54 -1.99 11.75
N ALA A 35 -1.11 -0.93 12.42
CA ALA A 35 -1.08 -0.90 13.88
C ALA A 35 -2.48 -1.00 14.49
N PHE A 36 -3.50 -0.44 13.82
CA PHE A 36 -4.86 -0.41 14.36
C PHE A 36 -5.51 -1.79 14.44
N PRO A 37 -5.55 -2.61 13.37
CA PRO A 37 -6.14 -3.93 13.43
C PRO A 37 -5.46 -4.87 14.42
N VAL A 38 -4.15 -4.72 14.61
CA VAL A 38 -3.38 -5.50 15.60
C VAL A 38 -3.95 -5.32 17.01
N TYR A 39 -4.34 -4.10 17.37
CA TYR A 39 -4.83 -3.78 18.71
C TYR A 39 -6.35 -3.95 18.91
N TYR A 40 -7.10 -4.51 17.97
CA TYR A 40 -8.56 -4.62 18.07
C TYR A 40 -9.04 -5.35 19.33
N THR A 41 -8.33 -6.39 19.74
CA THR A 41 -8.71 -7.16 20.93
C THR A 41 -8.53 -6.33 22.20
N SER A 42 -7.38 -5.69 22.36
CA SER A 42 -7.06 -4.89 23.54
C SER A 42 -7.87 -3.60 23.61
N MET A 43 -8.06 -2.89 22.48
CA MET A 43 -8.95 -1.73 22.42
C MET A 43 -10.40 -2.10 22.72
N GLY A 44 -10.87 -3.25 22.23
CA GLY A 44 -12.24 -3.70 22.49
C GLY A 44 -12.48 -4.02 23.96
N ARG A 45 -11.49 -4.61 24.65
CA ARG A 45 -11.54 -4.86 26.10
C ARG A 45 -11.48 -3.57 26.91
N ASP A 46 -10.58 -2.64 26.56
CA ASP A 46 -10.39 -1.38 27.29
C ASP A 46 -11.59 -0.43 27.14
N LEU A 47 -12.11 -0.28 25.92
CA LEU A 47 -13.16 0.70 25.61
C LEU A 47 -14.58 0.10 25.65
N GLY A 48 -14.72 -1.22 25.85
CA GLY A 48 -16.01 -1.91 25.76
C GLY A 48 -16.63 -1.87 24.36
N VAL A 49 -15.80 -1.79 23.32
CA VAL A 49 -16.22 -1.62 21.92
C VAL A 49 -16.13 -2.95 21.18
N SER A 50 -17.13 -3.27 20.36
CA SER A 50 -17.10 -4.49 19.53
C SER A 50 -16.03 -4.40 18.43
N ARG A 51 -15.45 -5.54 18.05
CA ARG A 51 -14.51 -5.62 16.91
C ARG A 51 -15.13 -5.11 15.60
N ALA A 52 -16.44 -5.32 15.41
CA ALA A 52 -17.17 -4.82 14.25
C ALA A 52 -17.18 -3.29 14.20
N ALA A 53 -17.38 -2.63 15.35
CA ALA A 53 -17.34 -1.17 15.44
C ALA A 53 -15.91 -0.63 15.20
N LEU A 54 -14.87 -1.29 15.71
CA LEU A 54 -13.48 -0.94 15.41
C LEU A 54 -13.14 -1.13 13.91
N GLY A 55 -13.65 -2.20 13.28
CA GLY A 55 -13.52 -2.41 11.84
C GLY A 55 -14.22 -1.33 11.01
N LEU A 56 -15.36 -0.81 11.48
CA LEU A 56 -16.04 0.32 10.84
C LEU A 56 -15.18 1.58 10.87
N ILE A 57 -14.53 1.89 12.00
CA ILE A 57 -13.59 3.02 12.12
C ILE A 57 -12.48 2.90 11.06
N ASP A 58 -11.87 1.72 10.91
CA ASP A 58 -10.78 1.55 9.96
C ASP A 58 -11.23 1.64 8.49
N THR A 59 -12.42 1.11 8.20
CA THR A 59 -13.06 1.24 6.88
C THR A 59 -13.34 2.70 6.54
N THR A 60 -13.95 3.44 7.48
CA THR A 60 -14.25 4.87 7.30
C THR A 60 -12.97 5.68 7.11
N ARG A 61 -11.91 5.40 7.89
CA ARG A 61 -10.59 6.02 7.72
C ARG A 61 -10.02 5.75 6.33
N GLY A 62 -10.03 4.49 5.88
CA GLY A 62 -9.53 4.10 4.56
C GLY A 62 -10.24 4.80 3.41
N ALA A 63 -11.58 4.80 3.43
CA ALA A 63 -12.38 5.51 2.45
C ALA A 63 -12.06 7.01 2.43
N LEU A 64 -12.06 7.65 3.61
CA LEU A 64 -11.78 9.08 3.72
C LEU A 64 -10.36 9.41 3.23
N GLN A 65 -9.37 8.59 3.57
CA GLN A 65 -7.99 8.75 3.09
C GLN A 65 -7.94 8.72 1.56
N ALA A 66 -8.62 7.78 0.90
CA ALA A 66 -8.66 7.69 -0.57
C ALA A 66 -9.22 8.97 -1.19
N PHE A 67 -10.35 9.49 -0.67
CA PHE A 67 -10.97 10.72 -1.16
C PHE A 67 -10.18 12.00 -0.84
N LEU A 68 -9.39 12.00 0.23
CA LEU A 68 -8.53 13.13 0.60
C LEU A 68 -7.20 13.15 -0.14
N THR A 69 -6.77 12.03 -0.72
CA THR A 69 -5.48 11.94 -1.44
C THR A 69 -5.39 12.98 -2.57
N PRO A 70 -6.42 13.21 -3.42
CA PRO A 70 -6.40 14.27 -4.44
C PRO A 70 -6.18 15.68 -3.91
N LEU A 71 -6.69 15.99 -2.70
CA LEU A 71 -6.47 17.28 -2.06
C LEU A 71 -4.98 17.48 -1.76
N TRP A 72 -4.32 16.45 -1.23
CA TRP A 72 -2.89 16.49 -0.96
C TRP A 72 -2.04 16.47 -2.22
N GLY A 73 -2.44 15.75 -3.27
CA GLY A 73 -1.81 15.82 -4.59
C GLY A 73 -1.81 17.26 -5.12
N PHE A 74 -2.94 17.95 -5.01
CA PHE A 74 -3.06 19.35 -5.39
C PHE A 74 -2.19 20.28 -4.53
N LEU A 75 -2.14 20.07 -3.21
CA LEU A 75 -1.29 20.86 -2.31
C LEU A 75 0.21 20.62 -2.58
N ALA A 76 0.60 19.38 -2.81
CA ALA A 76 1.94 18.96 -3.20
C ALA A 76 2.38 19.60 -4.52
N ASP A 77 1.45 19.78 -5.43
CA ASP A 77 1.70 20.46 -6.70
C ASP A 77 1.62 22.00 -6.59
N ARG A 78 1.11 22.59 -5.51
CA ARG A 78 1.11 24.05 -5.31
C ARG A 78 2.25 24.55 -4.43
N TYR A 79 2.68 23.74 -3.48
CA TYR A 79 3.69 24.06 -2.49
C TYR A 79 4.93 23.16 -2.66
N SER A 80 5.94 23.34 -1.80
CA SER A 80 7.08 22.41 -1.77
C SER A 80 6.61 21.06 -1.27
N ARG A 81 6.85 19.99 -2.03
CA ARG A 81 6.48 18.61 -1.66
C ARG A 81 7.15 18.17 -0.37
N LYS A 82 8.39 18.60 -0.13
CA LYS A 82 9.08 18.43 1.14
C LYS A 82 8.27 19.01 2.30
N LYS A 83 7.81 20.26 2.20
CA LYS A 83 7.02 20.91 3.25
C LYS A 83 5.68 20.20 3.44
N VAL A 84 5.01 19.87 2.33
CA VAL A 84 3.73 19.16 2.35
C VAL A 84 3.87 17.80 3.02
N LEU A 85 4.87 17.00 2.65
CA LEU A 85 5.18 15.72 3.26
C LEU A 85 5.53 15.86 4.75
N THR A 86 6.37 16.85 5.10
CA THR A 86 6.74 17.12 6.50
C THR A 86 5.51 17.40 7.36
N ILE A 87 4.62 18.28 6.88
CA ILE A 87 3.38 18.64 7.58
C ILE A 87 2.45 17.41 7.67
N GLY A 88 2.29 16.66 6.58
CA GLY A 88 1.48 15.44 6.56
C GLY A 88 1.96 14.41 7.60
N CYS A 89 3.25 14.09 7.62
CA CYS A 89 3.86 13.18 8.59
C CYS A 89 3.73 13.69 10.03
N PHE A 90 3.87 15.00 10.26
CA PHE A 90 3.73 15.59 11.58
C PHE A 90 2.28 15.54 12.09
N VAL A 91 1.32 15.95 11.25
CA VAL A 91 -0.11 15.94 11.57
C VAL A 91 -0.58 14.53 11.87
N TRP A 92 -0.25 13.56 11.02
CA TRP A 92 -0.60 12.17 11.27
C TRP A 92 0.14 11.60 12.49
N GLY A 93 1.43 11.87 12.68
CA GLY A 93 2.17 11.43 13.86
C GLY A 93 1.57 11.92 15.18
N ILE A 94 1.18 13.21 15.26
CA ILE A 94 0.46 13.74 16.43
C ILE A 94 -0.89 13.04 16.60
N ALA A 95 -1.67 12.92 15.52
CA ALA A 95 -2.97 12.26 15.59
C ALA A 95 -2.87 10.82 16.08
N THR A 96 -1.81 10.10 15.68
CA THR A 96 -1.51 8.76 16.19
C THR A 96 -1.19 8.78 17.67
N ILE A 97 -0.36 9.70 18.18
CA ILE A 97 -0.15 9.83 19.63
C ILE A 97 -1.48 10.11 20.34
N LEU A 98 -2.30 11.02 19.81
CA LEU A 98 -3.57 11.36 20.42
C LEU A 98 -4.54 10.16 20.49
N LEU A 99 -4.43 9.17 19.59
CA LEU A 99 -5.22 7.93 19.70
C LEU A 99 -4.99 7.23 21.04
N SER A 100 -3.78 7.33 21.61
CA SER A 100 -3.46 6.75 22.91
C SER A 100 -4.27 7.36 24.05
N LEU A 101 -4.87 8.54 23.84
CA LEU A 101 -5.68 9.26 24.82
C LEU A 101 -7.18 9.01 24.64
N ALA A 102 -7.59 8.27 23.60
CA ALA A 102 -9.00 8.00 23.35
C ALA A 102 -9.61 7.18 24.50
N GLY A 103 -10.63 7.74 25.17
CA GLY A 103 -11.34 7.08 26.26
C GLY A 103 -12.67 6.43 25.86
N ASN A 104 -13.09 6.61 24.60
CA ASN A 104 -14.35 6.06 24.09
C ASN A 104 -14.30 5.91 22.56
N TYR A 105 -15.30 5.21 22.02
CA TYR A 105 -15.46 4.96 20.59
C TYR A 105 -15.45 6.23 19.74
N THR A 106 -16.22 7.25 20.13
CA THR A 106 -16.39 8.48 19.35
C THR A 106 -15.08 9.25 19.24
N THR A 107 -14.35 9.41 20.34
CA THR A 107 -13.03 10.05 20.34
C THR A 107 -12.05 9.28 19.47
N LEU A 108 -12.06 7.93 19.55
CA LEU A 108 -11.23 7.08 18.70
C LEU A 108 -11.55 7.26 17.21
N ALA A 109 -12.84 7.29 16.85
CA ALA A 109 -13.31 7.49 15.48
C ALA A 109 -12.93 8.87 14.93
N LEU A 110 -13.11 9.93 15.71
CA LEU A 110 -12.73 11.29 15.33
C LEU A 110 -11.22 11.43 15.13
N LEU A 111 -10.41 10.89 16.02
CA LEU A 111 -8.95 10.92 15.88
C LEU A 111 -8.48 10.10 14.66
N ARG A 112 -9.18 9.02 14.31
CA ARG A 112 -8.95 8.25 13.09
C ARG A 112 -9.26 9.01 11.81
N ILE A 113 -10.23 9.91 11.82
CA ILE A 113 -10.46 10.85 10.72
C ILE A 113 -9.25 11.81 10.58
N VAL A 114 -8.68 12.27 11.69
CA VAL A 114 -7.48 13.12 11.67
C VAL A 114 -6.25 12.37 11.17
N THR A 115 -6.06 11.10 11.54
CA THR A 115 -4.96 10.30 10.98
C THR A 115 -5.13 10.09 9.48
N ALA A 116 -6.36 9.86 8.99
CA ALA A 116 -6.65 9.75 7.56
C ALA A 116 -6.23 11.01 6.78
N LEU A 117 -6.46 12.20 7.35
CA LEU A 117 -6.04 13.47 6.77
C LEU A 117 -4.52 13.52 6.58
N GLY A 118 -3.71 13.14 7.55
CA GLY A 118 -2.24 13.18 7.38
C GLY A 118 -1.70 12.04 6.50
N LEU A 119 -2.21 10.81 6.65
CA LEU A 119 -1.77 9.62 5.89
C LEU A 119 -1.95 9.78 4.38
N ALA A 120 -3.03 10.46 3.94
CA ALA A 120 -3.32 10.73 2.53
C ALA A 120 -2.21 11.52 1.80
N THR A 121 -1.30 12.17 2.55
CA THR A 121 -0.20 12.96 1.99
C THR A 121 0.91 12.11 1.38
N MET A 122 1.15 10.92 1.95
CA MET A 122 2.40 10.17 1.76
C MET A 122 2.63 9.76 0.32
N VAL A 123 1.63 9.11 -0.28
CA VAL A 123 1.74 8.50 -1.62
C VAL A 123 1.98 9.53 -2.72
N PRO A 124 1.16 10.58 -2.90
CA PRO A 124 1.34 11.54 -4.00
C PRO A 124 2.60 12.37 -3.86
N THR A 125 3.02 12.71 -2.63
CA THR A 125 4.26 13.49 -2.41
C THR A 125 5.50 12.63 -2.56
N GLY A 126 5.51 11.42 -1.98
CA GLY A 126 6.64 10.49 -2.01
C GLY A 126 7.01 10.12 -3.45
N PHE A 127 6.05 9.61 -4.23
CA PHE A 127 6.33 9.22 -5.61
C PHE A 127 6.72 10.41 -6.50
N SER A 128 6.08 11.57 -6.32
CA SER A 128 6.41 12.80 -7.04
C SER A 128 7.85 13.29 -6.77
N LEU A 129 8.31 13.23 -5.51
CA LEU A 129 9.68 13.55 -5.14
C LEU A 129 10.68 12.59 -5.79
N ILE A 130 10.44 11.27 -5.73
CA ILE A 130 11.31 10.27 -6.35
C ILE A 130 11.36 10.47 -7.87
N ALA A 131 10.24 10.80 -8.52
CA ALA A 131 10.16 11.04 -9.96
C ALA A 131 11.06 12.19 -10.42
N ASP A 132 11.15 13.26 -9.65
CA ASP A 132 11.96 14.44 -9.96
C ASP A 132 13.42 14.29 -9.52
N MET A 133 13.73 13.31 -8.67
CA MET A 133 15.11 13.01 -8.25
C MET A 133 15.84 12.08 -9.22
N PHE A 134 15.12 11.14 -9.84
CA PHE A 134 15.70 10.05 -10.61
C PHE A 134 15.18 9.99 -12.05
N PRO A 135 16.08 9.75 -13.02
CA PRO A 135 15.74 9.79 -14.43
C PRO A 135 14.82 8.61 -14.81
N LEU A 136 13.96 8.86 -15.80
CA LEU A 136 12.90 7.96 -16.23
C LEU A 136 13.39 6.53 -16.51
N GLU A 137 14.58 6.35 -17.08
CA GLU A 137 15.13 5.04 -17.46
C GLU A 137 15.55 4.15 -16.28
N SER A 138 15.63 4.72 -15.08
CA SER A 138 15.97 4.01 -13.85
C SER A 138 14.93 4.23 -12.74
N ARG A 139 13.82 4.90 -13.08
CA ARG A 139 12.83 5.36 -12.10
C ARG A 139 12.10 4.17 -11.45
N GLY A 140 11.86 3.10 -12.20
CA GLY A 140 11.28 1.86 -11.67
C GLY A 140 12.14 1.24 -10.58
N LYS A 141 13.46 1.18 -10.74
CA LYS A 141 14.39 0.72 -9.70
C LYS A 141 14.26 1.54 -8.41
N TYR A 142 14.18 2.86 -8.51
CA TYR A 142 14.12 3.72 -7.31
C TYR A 142 12.76 3.68 -6.63
N TYR A 143 11.68 3.60 -7.41
CA TYR A 143 10.37 3.25 -6.88
C TYR A 143 10.37 1.91 -6.18
N ALA A 144 11.13 0.93 -6.69
CA ALA A 144 11.23 -0.37 -6.07
C ALA A 144 11.93 -0.34 -4.72
N VAL A 145 13.04 0.38 -4.63
CA VAL A 145 13.74 0.58 -3.36
C VAL A 145 12.83 1.30 -2.37
N TYR A 146 12.14 2.34 -2.81
CA TYR A 146 11.17 3.08 -2.00
C TYR A 146 10.03 2.18 -1.50
N GLY A 147 9.40 1.40 -2.38
CA GLY A 147 8.33 0.47 -2.04
C GLY A 147 8.79 -0.66 -1.12
N ALA A 148 9.98 -1.23 -1.35
CA ALA A 148 10.56 -2.27 -0.51
C ALA A 148 10.81 -1.77 0.92
N ILE A 149 11.37 -0.57 1.10
CA ILE A 149 11.52 0.05 2.43
C ILE A 149 10.15 0.18 3.11
N GLY A 150 9.10 0.56 2.38
CA GLY A 150 7.73 0.62 2.87
C GLY A 150 7.20 -0.72 3.39
N ILE A 151 7.34 -1.79 2.60
CA ILE A 151 6.80 -3.13 2.94
C ILE A 151 7.55 -3.76 4.12
N VAL A 152 8.84 -3.47 4.31
CA VAL A 152 9.58 -3.90 5.52
C VAL A 152 8.90 -3.39 6.80
N GLY A 153 8.20 -2.26 6.74
CA GLY A 153 7.35 -1.76 7.83
C GLY A 153 6.29 -2.75 8.25
N LEU A 154 5.57 -3.34 7.29
CA LEU A 154 4.54 -4.34 7.56
C LEU A 154 5.12 -5.57 8.27
N MET A 155 6.30 -6.02 7.84
CA MET A 155 6.94 -7.24 8.36
C MET A 155 7.44 -7.12 9.78
N LEU A 156 8.03 -5.96 10.15
CA LEU A 156 8.64 -5.76 11.45
C LEU A 156 7.61 -5.30 12.49
N ILE A 157 6.67 -4.45 12.10
CA ILE A 157 5.71 -3.87 13.06
C ILE A 157 4.69 -4.89 13.55
N ILE A 158 4.16 -5.76 12.70
CA ILE A 158 3.09 -6.69 13.11
C ILE A 158 3.58 -7.64 14.23
N PRO A 159 4.75 -8.30 14.13
CA PRO A 159 5.26 -9.13 15.22
C PRO A 159 5.66 -8.33 16.46
N ILE A 160 6.24 -7.12 16.29
CA ILE A 160 6.65 -6.29 17.42
C ILE A 160 5.42 -5.81 18.22
N LEU A 161 4.43 -5.23 17.55
CA LEU A 161 3.21 -4.77 18.20
C LEU A 161 2.37 -5.93 18.73
N GLY A 162 2.34 -7.06 18.01
CA GLY A 162 1.66 -8.28 18.46
C GLY A 162 2.32 -8.94 19.67
N PHE A 163 3.65 -8.92 19.76
CA PHE A 163 4.38 -9.35 20.96
C PHE A 163 4.06 -8.44 22.14
N LEU A 164 4.00 -7.12 21.92
CA LEU A 164 3.60 -6.17 22.95
C LEU A 164 2.15 -6.41 23.41
N ASP A 165 1.25 -6.82 22.49
CA ASP A 165 -0.19 -7.08 22.75
C ASP A 165 -0.52 -8.53 23.21
N ALA A 166 0.49 -9.40 23.32
CA ALA A 166 0.26 -10.84 23.49
C ALA A 166 -0.47 -11.21 24.80
N PRO A 167 -1.38 -12.21 24.78
CA PRO A 167 -2.01 -12.81 25.96
C PRO A 167 -1.02 -13.33 27.02
N SER A 168 0.15 -13.82 26.61
CA SER A 168 1.22 -14.24 27.53
C SER A 168 1.82 -13.09 28.35
N LEU A 169 1.49 -11.84 28.00
CA LEU A 169 1.76 -10.62 28.76
C LEU A 169 0.49 -10.02 29.38
N THR A 170 -0.70 -10.63 29.19
CA THR A 170 -2.00 -10.13 29.70
C THR A 170 -2.85 -11.19 30.43
N GLY A 171 -2.40 -12.44 30.58
CA GLY A 171 -3.06 -13.45 31.40
C GLY A 171 -2.22 -14.71 31.65
N GLY A 172 -1.90 -14.97 32.92
CA GLY A 172 -1.26 -16.20 33.42
C GLY A 172 -0.20 -15.94 34.49
N LEU A 173 -0.06 -16.81 35.49
CA LEU A 173 0.89 -16.66 36.61
C LEU A 173 2.36 -16.50 36.16
N GLU A 174 2.76 -17.12 35.05
CA GLU A 174 4.12 -16.96 34.48
C GLU A 174 4.36 -15.57 33.86
N SER A 175 3.30 -14.89 33.41
CA SER A 175 3.37 -13.54 32.86
C SER A 175 3.72 -12.50 33.92
N ASP A 176 3.31 -12.73 35.18
CA ASP A 176 3.58 -11.82 36.30
C ASP A 176 5.06 -11.86 36.74
N LEU A 177 5.74 -13.00 36.61
CA LEU A 177 7.18 -13.14 36.84
C LEU A 177 8.01 -12.41 35.76
N TYR A 178 7.61 -12.53 34.50
CA TYR A 178 8.28 -11.84 33.39
C TYR A 178 8.07 -10.31 33.46
N ARG A 179 6.88 -9.87 33.89
CA ARG A 179 6.58 -8.46 34.20
C ARG A 179 7.40 -7.94 35.38
N LEU A 180 7.60 -8.74 36.43
CA LEU A 180 8.46 -8.37 37.56
C LEU A 180 9.91 -8.17 37.10
N ALA A 181 10.42 -9.05 36.24
CA ALA A 181 11.78 -8.98 35.70
C ALA A 181 11.99 -7.74 34.79
N LEU A 182 11.05 -7.43 33.90
CA LEU A 182 11.08 -6.21 33.07
C LEU A 182 10.92 -4.94 33.90
N TYR A 183 10.06 -4.95 34.92
CA TYR A 183 9.86 -3.82 35.83
C TYR A 183 11.12 -3.55 36.67
N GLN A 184 11.79 -4.58 37.17
CA GLN A 184 13.06 -4.48 37.88
C GLN A 184 14.23 -4.03 36.98
N ALA A 185 14.21 -4.38 35.69
CA ALA A 185 15.22 -3.94 34.73
C ALA A 185 15.10 -2.46 34.33
N VAL A 186 13.88 -1.91 34.30
CA VAL A 186 13.60 -0.50 33.95
C VAL A 186 13.69 0.42 35.17
N TYR A 187 13.40 -0.08 36.38
CA TYR A 187 13.44 0.67 37.63
C TYR A 187 14.28 -0.07 38.69
N PRO A 188 15.61 0.16 38.74
CA PRO A 188 16.48 -0.46 39.74
C PRO A 188 16.13 0.01 41.16
N ASP A 189 16.53 -0.76 42.18
CA ASP A 189 16.15 -0.68 43.60
C ASP A 189 16.29 0.70 44.30
N THR A 190 16.87 1.71 43.65
CA THR A 190 17.03 3.06 44.18
C THR A 190 15.73 3.88 44.31
N MET A 191 14.61 3.41 43.75
CA MET A 191 13.30 4.10 43.77
C MET A 191 12.30 3.56 44.82
N LEU A 192 12.72 2.69 45.74
CA LEU A 192 11.84 1.96 46.66
C LEU A 192 10.97 2.85 47.59
N ILE A 193 11.45 4.06 47.92
CA ILE A 193 10.76 4.99 48.83
C ILE A 193 9.61 5.73 48.12
N LEU A 194 9.79 6.09 46.85
CA LEU A 194 8.75 6.72 46.02
C LEU A 194 7.62 5.74 45.67
N ARG A 195 7.95 4.45 45.56
CA ARG A 195 7.03 3.34 45.24
C ARG A 195 5.83 3.24 46.19
N ASN A 196 6.07 3.33 47.50
CA ASN A 196 5.03 3.20 48.51
C ASN A 196 4.24 4.49 48.74
N ILE A 197 4.85 5.66 48.48
CA ILE A 197 4.21 6.97 48.68
C ILE A 197 3.23 7.29 47.54
N LEU A 198 3.52 6.86 46.31
CA LEU A 198 2.75 7.24 45.11
C LEU A 198 1.72 6.19 44.64
N GLN A 199 1.48 5.12 45.39
CA GLN A 199 0.60 4.01 44.97
C GLN A 199 0.93 3.48 43.55
N LEU A 200 2.22 3.41 43.21
CA LEU A 200 2.69 3.09 41.86
C LEU A 200 2.31 1.66 41.40
N ASP A 201 2.06 0.73 42.33
CA ASP A 201 1.65 -0.65 41.99
C ASP A 201 0.22 -0.73 41.41
N ALA A 202 -0.70 0.15 41.85
CA ALA A 202 -2.06 0.23 41.31
C ALA A 202 -2.10 0.98 39.97
N LEU A 203 -1.27 2.02 39.85
CA LEU A 203 -1.10 2.81 38.62
C LEU A 203 -0.36 2.00 37.53
N ALA A 204 0.64 1.21 37.92
CA ALA A 204 1.34 0.31 37.01
C ALA A 204 0.42 -0.83 36.54
N LYS A 205 -0.40 -1.42 37.42
CA LYS A 205 -1.37 -2.46 37.03
C LYS A 205 -2.45 -1.95 36.07
N SER A 206 -2.99 -0.75 36.26
CA SER A 206 -3.96 -0.16 35.32
C SER A 206 -3.29 0.24 33.99
N THR A 207 -2.05 0.74 34.03
CA THR A 207 -1.30 1.15 32.83
C THR A 207 -0.77 -0.05 32.03
N LEU A 208 -0.41 -1.17 32.68
CA LEU A 208 0.04 -2.40 32.00
C LEU A 208 -1.11 -3.21 31.38
N TYR A 209 -2.29 -3.26 32.00
CA TYR A 209 -3.42 -4.03 31.48
C TYR A 209 -4.26 -3.28 30.42
N ASN A 210 -4.42 -1.97 30.57
CA ASN A 210 -5.29 -1.15 29.70
C ASN A 210 -4.51 -0.20 28.75
N GLY A 211 -3.17 -0.15 28.87
CA GLY A 211 -2.33 0.83 28.19
C GLY A 211 -1.41 0.30 27.09
N VAL A 212 -1.42 -1.00 26.77
CA VAL A 212 -0.50 -1.58 25.77
C VAL A 212 -0.70 -0.95 24.39
N TRP A 213 -1.94 -0.95 23.91
CA TRP A 213 -2.29 -0.34 22.62
C TRP A 213 -2.06 1.19 22.63
N ARG A 214 -2.24 1.82 23.79
CA ARG A 214 -1.96 3.25 24.00
C ARG A 214 -0.46 3.53 23.83
N ASN A 215 0.40 2.74 24.48
CA ASN A 215 1.85 2.83 24.34
C ASN A 215 2.31 2.55 22.91
N GLY A 216 1.69 1.57 22.24
CA GLY A 216 1.91 1.29 20.83
C GLY A 216 1.70 2.52 19.94
N PHE A 217 0.58 3.23 20.12
CA PHE A 217 0.32 4.46 19.39
C PHE A 217 1.24 5.63 19.78
N ILE A 218 1.64 5.75 21.05
CA ILE A 218 2.64 6.75 21.47
C ILE A 218 3.97 6.52 20.75
N VAL A 219 4.48 5.29 20.76
CA VAL A 219 5.75 4.93 20.11
C VAL A 219 5.65 5.18 18.61
N MET A 220 4.60 4.68 17.97
CA MET A 220 4.39 4.84 16.53
C MET A 220 4.28 6.31 16.12
N GLY A 221 3.46 7.10 16.81
CA GLY A 221 3.31 8.51 16.53
C GLY A 221 4.60 9.31 16.78
N SER A 222 5.37 8.95 17.81
CA SER A 222 6.68 9.55 18.10
C SER A 222 7.70 9.25 16.99
N VAL A 223 7.73 8.01 16.49
CA VAL A 223 8.56 7.64 15.34
C VAL A 223 8.14 8.44 14.11
N SER A 224 6.85 8.57 13.81
CA SER A 224 6.34 9.36 12.69
C SER A 224 6.71 10.85 12.78
N ILE A 225 6.65 11.46 13.97
CA ILE A 225 7.11 12.84 14.21
C ILE A 225 8.62 12.95 14.01
N GLY A 226 9.38 11.97 14.52
CA GLY A 226 10.82 11.89 14.29
C GLY A 226 11.16 11.85 12.79
N ILE A 227 10.47 11.00 12.02
CA ILE A 227 10.60 10.94 10.56
C ILE A 227 10.20 12.26 9.90
N ALA A 228 9.15 12.95 10.37
CA ALA A 228 8.81 14.29 9.86
C ALA A 228 9.99 15.26 10.03
N GLY A 229 10.67 15.23 11.19
CA GLY A 229 11.91 15.96 11.42
C GLY A 229 13.04 15.55 10.45
N LEU A 230 13.22 14.25 10.22
CA LEU A 230 14.22 13.77 9.25
C LEU A 230 13.89 14.22 7.82
N VAL A 231 12.63 14.22 7.41
CA VAL A 231 12.19 14.76 6.11
C VAL A 231 12.52 16.25 6.03
N ALA A 232 12.23 17.01 7.08
CA ALA A 232 12.53 18.44 7.15
C ALA A 232 14.04 18.73 7.05
N LEU A 233 14.89 17.88 7.62
CA LEU A 233 16.34 18.08 7.65
C LEU A 233 17.06 17.52 6.41
N PHE A 234 16.68 16.33 5.95
CA PHE A 234 17.48 15.54 5.01
C PHE A 234 16.92 15.48 3.59
N VAL A 235 15.61 15.62 3.42
CA VAL A 235 15.03 15.69 2.08
C VAL A 235 15.36 17.06 1.49
N LYS A 236 15.93 17.06 0.29
CA LYS A 236 16.10 18.28 -0.52
C LYS A 236 15.04 18.27 -1.59
N GLU A 237 14.27 19.36 -1.69
CA GLU A 237 13.28 19.53 -2.76
C GLU A 237 14.01 19.57 -4.10
N PRO A 238 13.82 18.59 -4.99
CA PRO A 238 14.33 18.70 -6.35
C PRO A 238 13.49 19.76 -7.12
N PRO A 239 14.11 20.57 -7.99
CA PRO A 239 13.36 21.36 -8.94
C PRO A 239 12.45 20.46 -9.79
N ARG A 240 11.28 20.96 -10.17
CA ARG A 240 10.30 20.14 -10.89
C ARG A 240 10.82 19.76 -12.26
N GLY A 241 10.73 18.47 -12.60
CA GLY A 241 11.27 17.97 -13.85
C GLY A 241 12.80 17.97 -13.94
N ALA A 242 13.53 18.17 -12.83
CA ALA A 242 15.00 18.17 -12.82
C ALA A 242 15.62 16.85 -13.29
N ALA A 243 14.88 15.75 -13.20
CA ALA A 243 15.30 14.44 -13.69
C ALA A 243 14.98 14.20 -15.17
N GLU A 244 14.20 15.07 -15.81
CA GLU A 244 13.88 14.95 -17.24
C GLU A 244 15.09 15.38 -18.07
N LYS A 245 15.42 14.60 -19.11
CA LYS A 245 16.61 14.84 -19.94
C LYS A 245 16.53 16.18 -20.67
N GLU A 246 15.31 16.54 -21.07
CA GLU A 246 14.94 17.73 -21.82
C GLU A 246 15.15 19.01 -21.00
N LEU A 247 15.06 18.93 -19.67
CA LEU A 247 15.13 20.09 -18.77
C LEU A 247 16.45 20.19 -17.99
N LYS A 248 17.37 19.25 -18.23
CA LYS A 248 18.65 19.14 -17.51
C LYS A 248 19.54 20.38 -17.74
N GLY A 249 19.91 21.05 -16.65
CA GLY A 249 20.81 22.21 -16.66
C GLY A 249 20.15 23.54 -17.01
N VAL A 250 18.85 23.53 -17.33
CA VAL A 250 18.09 24.74 -17.74
C VAL A 250 17.09 25.15 -16.64
N VAL A 251 16.65 24.20 -15.82
CA VAL A 251 15.70 24.46 -14.71
C VAL A 251 16.46 24.85 -13.44
N THR A 252 16.28 26.11 -13.03
CA THR A 252 16.70 26.69 -11.76
C THR A 252 15.51 26.84 -10.80
N GLU A 253 15.77 27.00 -9.49
CA GLU A 253 14.71 27.27 -8.49
C GLU A 253 13.88 28.52 -8.83
N GLU A 254 14.45 29.48 -9.59
CA GLU A 254 13.78 30.70 -10.07
C GLU A 254 12.94 30.48 -11.34
N THR A 255 13.38 29.66 -12.29
CA THR A 255 12.61 29.33 -13.52
C THR A 255 11.55 28.26 -13.31
N THR A 256 11.60 27.57 -12.16
CA THR A 256 10.46 26.83 -11.63
C THR A 256 9.42 27.84 -11.16
N GLU A 257 8.75 28.51 -12.10
CA GLU A 257 7.57 29.33 -11.79
C GLU A 257 6.73 28.52 -10.79
N LYS A 258 6.29 29.15 -9.70
CA LYS A 258 5.27 28.62 -8.79
C LYS A 258 4.00 28.41 -9.63
N TYR A 259 3.96 27.34 -10.40
CA TYR A 259 2.88 27.00 -11.29
C TYR A 259 1.66 26.82 -10.40
N ARG A 260 0.77 27.80 -10.43
CA ARG A 260 -0.55 27.68 -9.82
C ARG A 260 -1.32 26.69 -10.68
N ILE A 261 -1.43 25.44 -10.20
CA ILE A 261 -2.36 24.49 -10.80
C ILE A 261 -3.73 25.14 -10.89
N LYS A 262 -4.26 25.20 -12.11
CA LYS A 262 -5.65 25.59 -12.39
C LYS A 262 -6.54 24.36 -12.20
N ARG A 263 -7.79 24.54 -11.77
CA ARG A 263 -8.79 23.44 -11.68
C ARG A 263 -8.90 22.61 -12.98
N SER A 264 -8.49 23.17 -14.11
CA SER A 264 -8.38 22.49 -15.40
C SER A 264 -7.40 21.32 -15.42
N ALA A 265 -6.43 21.23 -14.51
CA ALA A 265 -5.47 20.13 -14.46
C ALA A 265 -6.12 18.78 -14.15
N PHE A 266 -7.16 18.75 -13.31
CA PHE A 266 -7.94 17.53 -13.06
C PHE A 266 -8.56 17.00 -14.35
N ARG A 267 -9.18 17.91 -15.13
CA ARG A 267 -9.77 17.58 -16.42
C ARG A 267 -8.70 17.13 -17.42
N GLU A 268 -7.52 17.77 -17.42
CA GLU A 268 -6.41 17.40 -18.30
C GLU A 268 -5.88 15.99 -18.02
N ILE A 269 -5.64 15.65 -16.76
CA ILE A 269 -5.19 14.32 -16.33
C ILE A 269 -6.22 13.26 -16.76
N LEU A 270 -7.49 13.45 -16.40
CA LEU A 270 -8.57 12.53 -16.77
C LEU A 270 -8.90 12.52 -18.27
N SER A 271 -8.44 13.49 -19.05
CA SER A 271 -8.56 13.48 -20.52
C SER A 271 -7.41 12.73 -21.21
N THR A 272 -6.35 12.38 -20.47
CA THR A 272 -5.22 11.63 -21.02
C THR A 272 -5.60 10.16 -21.14
N ARG A 273 -5.53 9.60 -22.35
CA ARG A 273 -6.05 8.25 -22.63
C ARG A 273 -5.29 7.18 -21.86
N THR A 274 -3.97 7.31 -21.73
CA THR A 274 -3.19 6.41 -20.89
C THR A 274 -3.62 6.48 -19.42
N MET A 275 -3.94 7.67 -18.91
CA MET A 275 -4.39 7.79 -17.52
C MET A 275 -5.72 7.04 -17.28
N LEU A 276 -6.67 7.13 -18.21
CA LEU A 276 -7.93 6.37 -18.13
C LEU A 276 -7.69 4.85 -18.16
N VAL A 277 -6.75 4.39 -18.99
CA VAL A 277 -6.35 2.97 -19.02
C VAL A 277 -5.69 2.54 -17.71
N ILE A 278 -4.81 3.37 -17.14
CA ILE A 278 -4.14 3.07 -15.87
C ILE A 278 -5.14 3.08 -14.69
N ILE A 279 -6.09 4.01 -14.66
CA ILE A 279 -7.15 4.02 -13.66
C ILE A 279 -8.06 2.79 -13.82
N GLY A 280 -8.45 2.47 -15.06
CA GLY A 280 -9.29 1.30 -15.35
C GLY A 280 -8.63 -0.02 -14.96
N GLN A 281 -7.34 -0.18 -15.24
CA GLN A 281 -6.61 -1.38 -14.79
C GLN A 281 -6.43 -1.39 -13.27
N GLY A 282 -6.22 -0.24 -12.62
CA GLY A 282 -6.01 -0.16 -11.17
C GLY A 282 -7.22 -0.66 -10.39
N ILE A 283 -8.42 -0.19 -10.78
CA ILE A 283 -9.70 -0.64 -10.20
C ILE A 283 -9.82 -2.18 -10.22
N MET A 284 -9.45 -2.81 -11.33
CA MET A 284 -9.52 -4.27 -11.49
C MET A 284 -8.30 -5.01 -10.91
N GLY A 285 -7.14 -4.38 -10.95
CA GLY A 285 -5.84 -4.94 -10.61
C GLY A 285 -5.59 -5.00 -9.11
N TYR A 286 -6.10 -4.03 -8.36
CA TYR A 286 -5.95 -3.96 -6.91
C TYR A 286 -6.98 -4.82 -6.16
N PHE A 287 -8.11 -5.12 -6.81
CA PHE A 287 -9.20 -5.92 -6.24
C PHE A 287 -8.73 -7.25 -5.63
N PRO A 288 -7.89 -8.06 -6.30
CA PRO A 288 -7.46 -9.34 -5.75
C PRO A 288 -6.50 -9.20 -4.56
N TYR A 289 -5.69 -8.13 -4.52
CA TYR A 289 -4.81 -7.87 -3.39
C TYR A 289 -5.61 -7.62 -2.11
N VAL A 290 -6.68 -6.84 -2.20
CA VAL A 290 -7.57 -6.55 -1.06
C VAL A 290 -8.30 -7.82 -0.61
N VAL A 291 -8.81 -8.62 -1.55
CA VAL A 291 -9.49 -9.89 -1.25
C VAL A 291 -8.54 -10.87 -0.56
N LEU A 292 -7.32 -11.05 -1.08
CA LEU A 292 -6.32 -11.90 -0.47
C LEU A 292 -5.89 -11.34 0.89
N GLN A 293 -5.63 -10.04 1.02
CA GLN A 293 -5.26 -9.45 2.31
C GLN A 293 -6.32 -9.69 3.40
N PHE A 294 -7.61 -9.64 3.06
CA PHE A 294 -8.68 -9.81 4.03
C PHE A 294 -9.03 -11.28 4.32
N TRP A 295 -9.26 -12.08 3.28
CA TRP A 295 -9.84 -13.42 3.41
C TRP A 295 -8.81 -14.54 3.56
N PHE A 296 -7.54 -14.33 3.20
CA PHE A 296 -6.57 -15.41 3.06
C PHE A 296 -6.28 -16.18 4.36
N ILE A 297 -6.20 -15.48 5.50
CA ILE A 297 -6.00 -16.13 6.80
C ILE A 297 -7.23 -16.95 7.19
N HIS A 298 -8.43 -16.35 7.10
CA HIS A 298 -9.68 -17.03 7.42
C HIS A 298 -9.95 -18.23 6.50
N TRP A 299 -9.58 -18.11 5.23
CA TRP A 299 -9.63 -19.19 4.27
C TRP A 299 -8.70 -20.35 4.68
N PHE A 300 -7.43 -20.08 5.04
CA PHE A 300 -6.54 -21.14 5.53
C PHE A 300 -7.08 -21.86 6.77
N GLU A 301 -7.72 -21.13 7.67
CA GLU A 301 -8.36 -21.69 8.86
C GLU A 301 -9.54 -22.60 8.50
N THR A 302 -10.47 -22.12 7.66
CA THR A 302 -11.73 -22.81 7.37
C THR A 302 -11.58 -23.90 6.30
N ALA A 303 -10.95 -23.58 5.18
CA ALA A 303 -10.78 -24.48 4.03
C ALA A 303 -9.60 -25.45 4.22
N ARG A 304 -8.49 -24.98 4.79
CA ARG A 304 -7.28 -25.81 4.93
C ARG A 304 -7.07 -26.38 6.32
N GLN A 305 -7.89 -25.99 7.31
CA GLN A 305 -7.77 -26.42 8.69
C GLN A 305 -6.36 -26.14 9.25
N ILE A 306 -5.71 -25.10 8.73
CA ILE A 306 -4.40 -24.65 9.18
C ILE A 306 -4.61 -23.69 10.35
N PRO A 307 -3.96 -23.92 11.51
CA PRO A 307 -4.09 -23.05 12.67
C PRO A 307 -3.80 -21.58 12.32
N PRO A 308 -4.53 -20.61 12.89
CA PRO A 308 -4.37 -19.18 12.56
C PRO A 308 -2.94 -18.65 12.67
N PHE A 309 -2.16 -19.17 13.63
CA PHE A 309 -0.74 -18.81 13.77
C PHE A 309 0.09 -19.21 12.53
N GLN A 310 -0.10 -20.43 12.01
CA GLN A 310 0.60 -20.91 10.83
C GLN A 310 0.14 -20.16 9.57
N ALA A 311 -1.16 -19.87 9.44
CA ALA A 311 -1.69 -19.06 8.34
C ALA A 311 -1.11 -17.62 8.34
N THR A 312 -0.90 -17.04 9.52
CA THR A 312 -0.25 -15.73 9.69
C THR A 312 1.20 -15.76 9.23
N ILE A 313 1.94 -16.84 9.49
CA ILE A 313 3.31 -17.03 9.00
C ILE A 313 3.33 -17.07 7.46
N ILE A 314 2.44 -17.83 6.83
CA ILE A 314 2.34 -17.89 5.36
C ILE A 314 2.07 -16.49 4.80
N PHE A 315 1.14 -15.74 5.40
CA PHE A 315 0.82 -14.38 4.97
C PHE A 315 2.00 -13.40 5.16
N ALA A 316 2.72 -13.48 6.28
CA ALA A 316 3.92 -12.67 6.51
C ALA A 316 5.01 -12.94 5.46
N ILE A 317 5.16 -14.21 5.07
CA ILE A 317 6.09 -14.63 4.01
C ILE A 317 5.62 -14.15 2.63
N LEU A 318 4.31 -14.15 2.37
CA LEU A 318 3.73 -13.53 1.18
C LEU A 318 4.09 -12.04 1.11
N VAL A 319 3.91 -11.29 2.20
CA VAL A 319 4.31 -9.87 2.28
C VAL A 319 5.82 -9.70 2.06
N MET A 320 6.66 -10.62 2.58
CA MET A 320 8.09 -10.67 2.29
C MET A 320 8.41 -10.84 0.80
N GLY A 321 7.74 -11.79 0.15
CA GLY A 321 7.89 -12.03 -1.29
C GLY A 321 7.51 -10.80 -2.11
N SER A 322 6.50 -10.03 -1.71
CA SER A 322 6.10 -8.80 -2.41
C SER A 322 7.16 -7.69 -2.31
N ALA A 323 7.88 -7.56 -1.18
CA ALA A 323 8.99 -6.60 -1.09
C ALA A 323 10.12 -6.94 -2.07
N LEU A 324 10.48 -8.22 -2.17
CA LEU A 324 11.49 -8.68 -3.12
C LEU A 324 10.99 -8.56 -4.57
N GLY A 325 9.74 -8.91 -4.82
CA GLY A 325 9.10 -8.79 -6.12
C GLY A 325 9.01 -7.34 -6.60
N ASN A 326 8.79 -6.35 -5.71
CA ASN A 326 8.89 -4.93 -6.07
C ASN A 326 10.29 -4.58 -6.61
N LEU A 327 11.36 -5.02 -5.93
CA LEU A 327 12.75 -4.84 -6.38
C LEU A 327 12.99 -5.46 -7.76
N VAL A 328 12.54 -6.71 -7.94
CA VAL A 328 12.63 -7.44 -9.21
C VAL A 328 11.84 -6.72 -10.30
N GLY A 329 10.60 -6.32 -10.02
CA GLY A 329 9.69 -5.65 -10.95
C GLY A 329 10.18 -4.30 -11.41
N GLY A 330 10.74 -3.48 -10.53
CA GLY A 330 11.36 -2.20 -10.89
C GLY A 330 12.56 -2.36 -11.82
N LEU A 331 13.45 -3.31 -11.51
CA LEU A 331 14.63 -3.63 -12.34
C LEU A 331 14.23 -4.20 -13.70
N LEU A 332 13.28 -5.13 -13.74
CA LEU A 332 12.75 -5.71 -14.96
C LEU A 332 12.05 -4.64 -15.80
N GLY A 333 11.20 -3.81 -15.20
CA GLY A 333 10.51 -2.70 -15.86
C GLY A 333 11.48 -1.74 -16.56
N ASP A 334 12.53 -1.32 -15.86
CA ASP A 334 13.57 -0.44 -16.41
C ASP A 334 14.37 -1.12 -17.54
N ARG A 335 14.73 -2.40 -17.37
CA ARG A 335 15.46 -3.17 -18.39
C ARG A 335 14.63 -3.38 -19.65
N MET A 336 13.34 -3.65 -19.49
CA MET A 336 12.41 -3.87 -20.60
C MET A 336 12.06 -2.57 -21.30
N GLU A 337 11.97 -1.45 -20.59
CA GLU A 337 11.81 -0.13 -21.21
C GLU A 337 13.01 0.22 -22.11
N LYS A 338 14.24 -0.07 -21.67
CA LYS A 338 15.44 0.16 -22.51
C LYS A 338 15.42 -0.64 -23.81
N ARG A 339 14.86 -1.86 -23.79
CA ARG A 339 14.71 -2.70 -24.99
C ARG A 339 13.54 -2.24 -25.86
N SER A 340 12.42 -1.83 -25.25
CA SER A 340 11.25 -1.36 -25.96
C SER A 340 10.59 -0.20 -25.20
N PRO A 341 10.91 1.06 -25.54
CA PRO A 341 10.39 2.23 -24.82
C PRO A 341 8.86 2.35 -24.85
N ALA A 342 8.23 1.86 -25.91
CA ALA A 342 6.78 1.93 -26.12
C ALA A 342 6.00 0.81 -25.41
N LYS A 343 6.63 -0.34 -25.15
CA LYS A 343 5.93 -1.60 -24.83
C LYS A 343 6.47 -2.31 -23.59
N GLY A 344 7.74 -2.09 -23.25
CA GLY A 344 8.47 -2.88 -22.26
C GLY A 344 7.80 -2.92 -20.88
N ARG A 345 7.44 -1.76 -20.34
CA ARG A 345 6.77 -1.67 -19.02
C ARG A 345 5.39 -2.32 -19.00
N ILE A 346 4.62 -2.13 -20.07
CA ILE A 346 3.28 -2.72 -20.20
C ILE A 346 3.36 -4.25 -20.20
N MET A 347 4.33 -4.80 -20.91
CA MET A 347 4.53 -6.25 -20.96
C MET A 347 4.93 -6.83 -19.60
N VAL A 348 5.76 -6.12 -18.83
CA VAL A 348 6.12 -6.54 -17.46
C VAL A 348 4.87 -6.59 -16.57
N ALA A 349 3.99 -5.58 -16.65
CA ALA A 349 2.75 -5.58 -15.88
C ALA A 349 1.80 -6.71 -16.26
N GLN A 350 1.66 -6.99 -17.56
CA GLN A 350 0.81 -8.08 -18.05
C GLN A 350 1.33 -9.44 -17.63
N ILE A 351 2.63 -9.70 -17.77
CA ILE A 351 3.25 -10.97 -17.35
C ILE A 351 3.03 -11.18 -15.85
N SER A 352 3.29 -10.15 -15.05
CA SER A 352 3.12 -10.20 -13.60
C SER A 352 1.68 -10.52 -13.20
N THR A 353 0.72 -9.74 -13.71
CA THR A 353 -0.71 -9.92 -13.41
C THR A 353 -1.24 -11.27 -13.91
N PHE A 354 -0.88 -11.66 -15.13
CA PHE A 354 -1.29 -12.94 -15.71
C PHE A 354 -0.71 -14.12 -14.95
N SER A 355 0.56 -14.06 -14.54
CA SER A 355 1.19 -15.12 -13.75
C SER A 355 0.61 -15.26 -12.35
N GLY A 356 0.08 -14.18 -11.77
CA GLY A 356 -0.60 -14.21 -10.47
C GLY A 356 -1.86 -15.09 -10.49
N ILE A 357 -2.60 -15.13 -11.59
CA ILE A 357 -3.86 -15.89 -11.71
C ILE A 357 -3.66 -17.40 -11.45
N PRO A 358 -2.87 -18.15 -12.26
CA PRO A 358 -2.71 -19.58 -12.05
C PRO A 358 -2.02 -19.90 -10.72
N LEU A 359 -1.13 -19.02 -10.23
CA LEU A 359 -0.42 -19.23 -8.97
C LEU A 359 -1.34 -19.08 -7.75
N VAL A 360 -2.25 -18.09 -7.75
CA VAL A 360 -3.25 -17.97 -6.68
C VAL A 360 -4.28 -19.09 -6.77
N LEU A 361 -4.72 -19.47 -7.97
CA LEU A 361 -5.62 -20.62 -8.14
C LEU A 361 -4.95 -21.92 -7.66
N LEU A 362 -3.66 -22.10 -7.90
CA LEU A 362 -2.88 -23.22 -7.38
C LEU A 362 -2.93 -23.27 -5.84
N ILE A 363 -2.72 -22.12 -5.16
CA ILE A 363 -2.84 -22.04 -3.70
C ILE A 363 -4.27 -22.41 -3.25
N LEU A 364 -5.28 -21.84 -3.91
CA LEU A 364 -6.69 -21.99 -3.51
C LEU A 364 -7.25 -23.40 -3.78
N PHE A 365 -6.76 -24.12 -4.79
CA PHE A 365 -7.34 -25.41 -5.17
C PHE A 365 -6.49 -26.62 -4.80
N VAL A 366 -5.17 -26.48 -4.71
CA VAL A 366 -4.30 -27.60 -4.37
C VAL A 366 -4.06 -27.62 -2.86
N ARG A 367 -4.36 -28.76 -2.24
CA ARG A 367 -3.98 -29.03 -0.84
C ARG A 367 -2.49 -29.37 -0.81
N MET A 368 -1.76 -28.62 0.01
CA MET A 368 -0.31 -28.73 0.16
C MET A 368 0.05 -28.87 1.63
N ASP A 369 1.25 -29.35 1.92
CA ASP A 369 1.82 -29.24 3.25
C ASP A 369 2.27 -27.80 3.54
N LEU A 370 2.52 -27.49 4.82
CA LEU A 370 2.83 -26.13 5.27
C LEU A 370 4.05 -25.54 4.56
N LEU A 371 5.12 -26.34 4.38
CA LEU A 371 6.37 -25.85 3.78
C LEU A 371 6.16 -25.50 2.30
N LEU A 372 5.39 -26.31 1.57
CA LEU A 372 5.07 -26.02 0.18
C LEU A 372 4.12 -24.82 0.06
N TYR A 373 3.14 -24.66 0.96
CA TYR A 373 2.33 -23.44 1.00
C TYR A 373 3.18 -22.18 1.20
N ILE A 374 4.16 -22.23 2.10
CA ILE A 374 5.10 -21.14 2.32
C ILE A 374 5.90 -20.84 1.05
N GLY A 375 6.47 -21.87 0.41
CA GLY A 375 7.28 -21.72 -0.80
C GLY A 375 6.48 -21.17 -1.99
N VAL A 376 5.29 -21.72 -2.23
CA VAL A 376 4.39 -21.28 -3.31
C VAL A 376 3.87 -19.87 -3.02
N ALA A 377 3.47 -19.54 -1.80
CA ALA A 377 3.01 -18.18 -1.45
C ALA A 377 4.12 -17.14 -1.64
N PHE A 378 5.36 -17.45 -1.22
CA PHE A 378 6.51 -16.58 -1.43
C PHE A 378 6.78 -16.34 -2.91
N PHE A 379 6.82 -17.40 -3.72
CA PHE A 379 7.03 -17.30 -5.16
C PHE A 379 5.90 -16.52 -5.86
N THR A 380 4.66 -16.81 -5.48
CA THR A 380 3.45 -16.14 -5.99
C THR A 380 3.50 -14.64 -5.69
N ALA A 381 3.91 -14.26 -4.48
CA ALA A 381 4.08 -12.86 -4.08
C ALA A 381 5.15 -12.13 -4.90
N ILE A 382 6.26 -12.79 -5.20
CA ILE A 382 7.29 -12.23 -6.08
C ILE A 382 6.70 -11.98 -7.45
N MET A 383 6.02 -12.96 -8.05
CA MET A 383 5.52 -12.88 -9.42
C MET A 383 4.41 -11.86 -9.62
N MET A 384 3.49 -11.72 -8.65
CA MET A 384 2.35 -10.80 -8.78
C MET A 384 2.72 -9.33 -8.57
N SER A 385 3.76 -9.01 -7.80
CA SER A 385 4.02 -7.65 -7.29
C SER A 385 4.74 -6.69 -8.26
N TRP A 386 5.02 -7.07 -9.51
CA TRP A 386 5.82 -6.22 -10.41
C TRP A 386 5.04 -5.06 -11.01
N SER A 387 3.70 -5.18 -11.13
CA SER A 387 2.86 -4.29 -11.94
C SER A 387 2.91 -2.83 -11.49
N GLY A 388 2.82 -2.57 -10.18
CA GLY A 388 2.88 -1.22 -9.61
C GLY A 388 4.21 -0.54 -9.93
N VAL A 389 5.24 -0.94 -9.21
CA VAL A 389 6.60 -0.37 -9.27
C VAL A 389 7.26 -0.48 -10.64
N GLY A 390 7.08 -1.60 -11.34
CA GLY A 390 7.70 -1.88 -12.62
C GLY A 390 7.08 -1.12 -13.79
N ALA A 391 5.79 -0.79 -13.69
CA ALA A 391 5.02 -0.23 -14.80
C ALA A 391 4.15 0.96 -14.43
N VAL A 392 3.10 0.78 -13.63
CA VAL A 392 2.10 1.81 -13.31
C VAL A 392 2.80 3.09 -12.85
N GLU A 393 3.69 2.93 -11.87
CA GLU A 393 4.32 4.03 -11.18
C GLU A 393 5.21 4.90 -12.11
N PRO A 394 6.15 4.30 -12.88
CA PRO A 394 6.87 5.00 -13.94
C PRO A 394 5.98 5.56 -15.05
N ILE A 395 4.94 4.84 -15.48
CA ILE A 395 4.05 5.24 -16.58
C ILE A 395 3.27 6.50 -16.21
N VAL A 396 2.62 6.53 -15.04
CA VAL A 396 1.91 7.72 -14.52
C VAL A 396 2.87 8.91 -14.47
N SER A 397 4.10 8.68 -14.05
CA SER A 397 5.12 9.72 -13.98
C SER A 397 5.57 10.24 -15.34
N ALA A 398 5.50 9.42 -16.39
CA ALA A 398 5.96 9.72 -17.75
C ALA A 398 4.90 10.39 -18.63
N VAL A 399 3.61 10.12 -18.38
CA VAL A 399 2.50 10.68 -19.18
C VAL A 399 1.88 11.94 -18.59
N ASN A 400 2.34 12.36 -17.42
CA ASN A 400 1.91 13.57 -16.75
C ASN A 400 3.06 14.59 -16.68
N LYS A 401 2.69 15.86 -16.76
CA LYS A 401 3.64 16.96 -16.65
C LYS A 401 4.24 16.98 -15.23
N PRO A 402 5.50 17.42 -15.05
CA PRO A 402 6.13 17.49 -13.73
C PRO A 402 5.33 18.30 -12.71
N GLU A 403 4.55 19.28 -13.16
CA GLU A 403 3.78 20.17 -12.28
C GLU A 403 2.49 19.56 -11.75
N THR A 404 1.94 18.54 -12.42
CA THR A 404 0.64 17.92 -12.08
C THR A 404 0.80 16.45 -11.67
N ARG A 405 2.05 15.98 -11.52
CA ARG A 405 2.36 14.58 -11.27
C ARG A 405 1.81 14.10 -9.93
N SER A 406 1.89 14.91 -8.88
CA SER A 406 1.39 14.52 -7.55
C SER A 406 -0.14 14.39 -7.55
N THR A 407 -0.85 15.28 -8.26
CA THR A 407 -2.30 15.16 -8.47
C THR A 407 -2.66 13.92 -9.28
N ALA A 408 -1.89 13.57 -10.32
CA ALA A 408 -2.14 12.37 -11.11
C ALA A 408 -2.04 11.09 -10.27
N TRP A 409 -0.99 10.99 -9.45
CA TRP A 409 -0.85 9.91 -8.47
C TRP A 409 -2.01 9.82 -7.50
N ALA A 410 -2.44 10.98 -7.02
CA ALA A 410 -3.53 11.03 -6.06
C ALA A 410 -4.88 10.57 -6.66
N LEU A 411 -5.15 10.94 -7.92
CA LEU A 411 -6.34 10.49 -8.62
C LEU A 411 -6.32 8.99 -8.86
N GLU A 412 -5.18 8.47 -9.32
CA GLU A 412 -5.02 7.03 -9.56
C GLU A 412 -5.31 6.21 -8.31
N GLN A 413 -4.69 6.56 -7.18
CA GLN A 413 -4.92 5.88 -5.90
C GLN A 413 -6.35 6.00 -5.36
N MET A 414 -6.97 7.17 -5.52
CA MET A 414 -8.37 7.36 -5.11
C MET A 414 -9.28 6.34 -5.80
N PHE A 415 -9.10 6.13 -7.11
CA PHE A 415 -9.89 5.16 -7.86
C PHE A 415 -9.48 3.71 -7.56
N GLU A 416 -8.17 3.44 -7.51
CA GLU A 416 -7.65 2.10 -7.29
C GLU A 416 -8.12 1.52 -5.95
N GLN A 417 -7.88 2.22 -4.84
CA GLN A 417 -8.27 1.71 -3.52
C GLN A 417 -9.75 1.92 -3.20
N GLY A 418 -10.33 3.03 -3.67
CA GLY A 418 -11.73 3.35 -3.41
C GLY A 418 -12.68 2.29 -3.94
N PHE A 419 -12.44 1.76 -5.15
CA PHE A 419 -13.27 0.71 -5.74
C PHE A 419 -12.85 -0.70 -5.31
N ALA A 420 -11.57 -0.96 -5.09
CA ALA A 420 -11.11 -2.28 -4.65
C ALA A 420 -11.61 -2.67 -3.26
N ALA A 421 -11.95 -1.70 -2.40
CA ALA A 421 -12.56 -1.96 -1.09
C ALA A 421 -13.88 -2.75 -1.17
N PHE A 422 -14.66 -2.59 -2.25
CA PHE A 422 -15.88 -3.37 -2.46
C PHE A 422 -15.60 -4.86 -2.72
N GLY A 423 -14.37 -5.22 -3.07
CA GLY A 423 -14.03 -6.60 -3.39
C GLY A 423 -14.20 -7.56 -2.24
N VAL A 424 -13.85 -7.14 -1.01
CA VAL A 424 -14.06 -7.95 0.20
C VAL A 424 -15.54 -8.29 0.38
N VAL A 425 -16.40 -7.30 0.21
CA VAL A 425 -17.86 -7.42 0.38
C VAL A 425 -18.45 -8.30 -0.70
N ILE A 426 -18.04 -8.11 -1.96
CA ILE A 426 -18.47 -8.93 -3.09
C ILE A 426 -18.06 -10.40 -2.88
N THR A 427 -16.82 -10.66 -2.43
CA THR A 427 -16.36 -12.01 -2.13
C THR A 427 -17.21 -12.66 -1.03
N GLY A 428 -17.47 -11.95 0.08
CA GLY A 428 -18.32 -12.46 1.16
C GLY A 428 -19.75 -12.76 0.68
N TRP A 429 -20.37 -11.83 -0.04
CA TRP A 429 -21.70 -12.01 -0.61
C TRP A 429 -21.76 -13.21 -1.56
N ILE A 430 -20.76 -13.38 -2.44
CA ILE A 430 -20.66 -14.55 -3.31
C ILE A 430 -20.54 -15.83 -2.47
N ALA A 431 -19.68 -15.86 -1.44
CA ALA A 431 -19.49 -17.02 -0.58
C ALA A 431 -20.79 -17.43 0.16
N ASP A 432 -21.57 -16.46 0.63
CA ASP A 432 -22.83 -16.71 1.34
C ASP A 432 -23.93 -17.21 0.39
N ASN A 433 -24.01 -16.65 -0.83
CA ASN A 433 -25.09 -16.94 -1.78
C ASN A 433 -24.81 -18.17 -2.65
N ILE A 434 -23.55 -18.57 -2.84
CA ILE A 434 -23.20 -19.83 -3.52
C ILE A 434 -23.76 -21.05 -2.78
N ASN A 435 -23.94 -20.95 -1.45
CA ASN A 435 -24.45 -22.05 -0.64
C ASN A 435 -25.99 -22.24 -0.71
N LEU A 436 -26.77 -21.28 -1.23
CA LEU A 436 -28.23 -21.25 -1.03
C LEU A 436 -29.13 -21.42 -2.29
N GLY A 437 -28.61 -21.74 -3.48
CA GLY A 437 -29.56 -21.93 -4.61
C GLY A 437 -29.08 -22.49 -5.94
N VAL A 438 -27.77 -22.45 -6.24
CA VAL A 438 -27.28 -22.94 -7.54
C VAL A 438 -27.10 -24.48 -7.53
N SER A 439 -26.84 -25.07 -6.37
CA SER A 439 -26.58 -26.50 -6.21
C SER A 439 -27.79 -27.41 -6.45
N GLY A 440 -29.02 -26.94 -6.17
CA GLY A 440 -30.24 -27.73 -6.38
C GLY A 440 -30.89 -27.54 -7.75
N ILE A 441 -30.91 -26.31 -8.27
CA ILE A 441 -31.71 -25.96 -9.44
C ILE A 441 -30.87 -26.06 -10.72
N ALA A 442 -29.60 -25.67 -10.73
CA ALA A 442 -28.78 -25.78 -11.96
C ALA A 442 -28.51 -27.24 -12.35
N MET A 443 -28.37 -28.15 -11.37
CA MET A 443 -28.04 -29.56 -11.62
C MET A 443 -29.20 -30.36 -12.23
N GLN A 444 -30.46 -30.05 -11.90
CA GLN A 444 -31.63 -30.73 -12.49
C GLN A 444 -31.78 -30.42 -13.99
N TRP A 445 -31.39 -29.22 -14.42
CA TRP A 445 -31.49 -28.80 -15.82
C TRP A 445 -30.25 -29.12 -16.64
N ILE A 446 -29.08 -29.25 -16.01
CA ILE A 446 -27.79 -29.45 -16.70
C ILE A 446 -27.41 -30.95 -16.81
N SER A 447 -27.91 -31.81 -15.93
CA SER A 447 -27.53 -33.25 -15.88
C SER A 447 -27.74 -34.04 -17.18
N PRO A 448 -28.77 -33.81 -18.02
CA PRO A 448 -28.91 -34.57 -19.27
C PRO A 448 -28.02 -34.07 -20.40
N TYR A 449 -27.56 -32.81 -20.34
CA TYR A 449 -26.86 -32.16 -21.46
C TYR A 449 -25.33 -32.08 -21.26
N LEU A 450 -24.84 -32.29 -20.05
CA LEU A 450 -23.41 -32.13 -19.71
C LEU A 450 -22.52 -33.30 -20.20
N SER A 451 -23.08 -34.49 -20.42
CA SER A 451 -22.33 -35.65 -20.95
C SER A 451 -21.78 -35.41 -22.37
N TYR A 452 -22.41 -34.53 -23.15
CA TYR A 452 -21.96 -34.16 -24.49
C TYR A 452 -20.94 -33.00 -24.51
N TRP A 453 -20.93 -32.15 -23.48
CA TRP A 453 -20.05 -30.96 -23.42
C TRP A 453 -18.68 -31.21 -22.77
N LEU A 454 -18.49 -32.37 -22.16
CA LEU A 454 -17.24 -32.79 -21.49
C LEU A 454 -16.02 -32.95 -22.42
N TYR A 455 -16.18 -32.74 -23.73
CA TYR A 455 -15.07 -32.73 -24.69
C TYR A 455 -14.58 -31.33 -25.09
N PHE A 456 -15.30 -30.24 -24.76
CA PHE A 456 -15.00 -28.91 -25.34
C PHE A 456 -15.12 -27.67 -24.44
N ALA A 457 -15.39 -27.78 -23.13
CA ALA A 457 -15.46 -26.59 -22.27
C ALA A 457 -14.80 -26.77 -20.89
N ASP A 458 -13.61 -26.19 -20.72
CA ASP A 458 -12.82 -26.15 -19.47
C ASP A 458 -13.61 -25.58 -18.27
N VAL A 459 -14.57 -24.70 -18.51
CA VAL A 459 -15.36 -24.02 -17.47
C VAL A 459 -16.33 -24.99 -16.76
N GLY A 460 -16.91 -25.95 -17.48
CA GLY A 460 -17.85 -26.91 -16.91
C GLY A 460 -17.17 -27.95 -16.01
N PHE A 461 -15.96 -28.37 -16.39
CA PHE A 461 -15.12 -29.25 -15.58
C PHE A 461 -14.59 -28.53 -14.33
N LEU A 462 -14.23 -27.25 -14.45
CA LEU A 462 -13.89 -26.41 -13.29
C LEU A 462 -15.08 -26.33 -12.32
N LEU A 463 -16.28 -25.99 -12.81
CA LEU A 463 -17.51 -25.92 -12.00
C LEU A 463 -17.88 -27.27 -11.33
N TYR A 464 -17.51 -28.40 -11.95
CA TYR A 464 -17.68 -29.73 -11.38
C TYR A 464 -16.65 -30.06 -10.26
N ILE A 465 -15.37 -29.70 -10.45
CA ILE A 465 -14.36 -29.75 -9.37
C ILE A 465 -14.74 -28.80 -8.22
N LEU A 466 -15.34 -27.66 -8.53
CA LEU A 466 -15.82 -26.68 -7.58
C LEU A 466 -16.94 -27.22 -6.67
N TRP A 467 -17.84 -28.05 -7.21
CA TRP A 467 -18.84 -28.79 -6.42
C TRP A 467 -18.20 -29.83 -5.48
N LEU A 468 -17.15 -30.54 -5.93
CA LEU A 468 -16.43 -31.54 -5.11
C LEU A 468 -15.65 -30.91 -3.94
N SER A 469 -15.26 -29.64 -4.05
CA SER A 469 -14.42 -28.98 -3.04
C SER A 469 -15.15 -28.53 -1.76
N GLY A 470 -16.48 -28.36 -1.80
CA GLY A 470 -17.32 -28.06 -0.62
C GLY A 470 -17.07 -26.72 0.09
N GLU A 471 -16.20 -25.84 -0.42
CA GLU A 471 -15.75 -24.63 0.27
C GLU A 471 -16.19 -23.37 -0.50
N SER A 472 -17.35 -22.80 -0.14
CA SER A 472 -17.94 -21.64 -0.83
C SER A 472 -17.03 -20.42 -0.88
N LEU A 473 -16.22 -20.21 0.17
CA LEU A 473 -15.23 -19.13 0.24
C LEU A 473 -14.09 -19.32 -0.77
N THR A 474 -13.61 -20.56 -0.96
CA THR A 474 -12.55 -20.87 -1.94
C THR A 474 -12.97 -20.46 -3.35
N LEU A 475 -14.20 -20.79 -3.73
CA LEU A 475 -14.76 -20.41 -5.03
C LEU A 475 -14.98 -18.90 -5.14
N ALA A 476 -15.54 -18.27 -4.10
CA ALA A 476 -15.74 -16.83 -4.10
C ALA A 476 -14.42 -16.08 -4.29
N MET A 477 -13.37 -16.47 -3.56
CA MET A 477 -12.02 -15.92 -3.71
C MET A 477 -11.45 -16.19 -5.11
N ALA A 478 -11.58 -17.41 -5.63
CA ALA A 478 -11.09 -17.75 -6.96
C ALA A 478 -11.73 -16.86 -8.05
N LEU A 479 -13.05 -16.65 -8.00
CA LEU A 479 -13.76 -15.78 -8.95
C LEU A 479 -13.34 -14.32 -8.80
N THR A 480 -13.34 -13.82 -7.57
CA THR A 480 -13.03 -12.42 -7.27
C THR A 480 -11.55 -12.06 -7.40
N VAL A 481 -10.67 -13.05 -7.53
CA VAL A 481 -9.26 -12.86 -7.90
C VAL A 481 -9.06 -12.98 -9.41
N SER A 482 -9.51 -14.10 -10.00
CA SER A 482 -9.19 -14.42 -11.40
C SER A 482 -9.90 -13.52 -12.41
N ILE A 483 -11.18 -13.18 -12.18
CA ILE A 483 -11.96 -12.35 -13.10
C ILE A 483 -11.38 -10.93 -13.16
N PRO A 484 -11.19 -10.20 -12.03
CA PRO A 484 -10.63 -8.86 -12.08
C PRO A 484 -9.22 -8.82 -12.67
N TRP A 485 -8.33 -9.75 -12.32
CA TRP A 485 -7.00 -9.80 -12.94
C TRP A 485 -7.04 -10.11 -14.44
N THR A 486 -7.98 -10.94 -14.91
CA THR A 486 -8.17 -11.17 -16.35
C THR A 486 -8.59 -9.88 -17.06
N PHE A 487 -9.56 -9.15 -16.51
CA PHE A 487 -9.93 -7.83 -17.02
C PHE A 487 -8.77 -6.84 -16.97
N CYS A 488 -7.98 -6.84 -15.90
CA CYS A 488 -6.79 -6.01 -15.77
C CYS A 488 -5.79 -6.28 -16.91
N VAL A 489 -5.48 -7.55 -17.20
CA VAL A 489 -4.60 -7.94 -18.32
C VAL A 489 -5.16 -7.48 -19.67
N LEU A 490 -6.47 -7.57 -19.88
CA LEU A 490 -7.13 -7.07 -21.10
C LEU A 490 -7.04 -5.55 -21.21
N ILE A 491 -7.29 -4.81 -20.13
CA ILE A 491 -7.19 -3.34 -20.10
C ILE A 491 -5.76 -2.88 -20.37
N TRP A 492 -4.75 -3.58 -19.84
CA TRP A 492 -3.34 -3.33 -20.17
C TRP A 492 -3.05 -3.40 -21.68
N THR A 493 -3.81 -4.19 -22.45
CA THR A 493 -3.64 -4.27 -23.90
C THR A 493 -3.95 -2.93 -24.59
N LEU A 494 -4.85 -2.13 -24.02
CA LEU A 494 -5.16 -0.78 -24.51
C LEU A 494 -3.98 0.19 -24.29
N ALA A 495 -3.15 -0.04 -23.26
CA ALA A 495 -2.00 0.80 -22.96
C ALA A 495 -0.96 0.80 -24.10
N TYR A 496 -0.83 -0.31 -24.85
CA TYR A 496 0.09 -0.36 -26.00
C TYR A 496 -0.23 0.67 -27.09
N ARG A 497 -1.49 1.09 -27.20
CA ARG A 497 -1.93 2.07 -28.21
C ARG A 497 -1.84 3.51 -27.71
N THR A 498 -1.97 3.73 -26.41
CA THR A 498 -2.09 5.06 -25.82
C THR A 498 -0.76 5.55 -25.24
N TYR A 499 -0.02 4.69 -24.53
CA TYR A 499 1.15 5.07 -23.73
C TYR A 499 2.22 5.80 -24.55
N TYR A 500 2.61 5.24 -25.70
CA TYR A 500 3.64 5.86 -26.52
C TYR A 500 3.23 7.25 -27.01
N LYS A 501 1.97 7.43 -27.43
CA LYS A 501 1.45 8.71 -27.93
C LYS A 501 1.43 9.77 -26.83
N ASP A 502 0.89 9.43 -25.67
CA ASP A 502 0.77 10.36 -24.55
C ASP A 502 2.14 10.70 -23.95
N ARG A 503 3.07 9.72 -23.88
CA ARG A 503 4.46 9.94 -23.51
C ARG A 503 5.17 10.88 -24.48
N SER A 504 5.10 10.62 -25.79
CA SER A 504 5.73 11.49 -26.79
C SER A 504 5.17 12.91 -26.78
N ARG A 505 3.87 13.08 -26.50
CA ARG A 505 3.24 14.40 -26.30
C ARG A 505 3.89 15.15 -25.13
N ILE A 506 4.12 14.49 -24.01
CA ILE A 506 4.80 15.11 -22.86
C ILE A 506 6.27 15.42 -23.18
N GLN A 507 6.99 14.54 -23.86
CA GLN A 507 8.37 14.80 -24.27
C GLN A 507 8.47 16.04 -25.19
N GLN A 508 7.59 16.15 -26.19
CA GLN A 508 7.52 17.33 -27.06
C GLN A 508 7.22 18.62 -26.28
N PHE A 509 6.30 18.55 -25.31
CA PHE A 509 6.02 19.68 -24.42
C PHE A 509 7.25 20.09 -23.61
N LEU A 510 8.01 19.13 -23.07
CA LEU A 510 9.24 19.42 -22.32
C LEU A 510 10.34 20.02 -23.22
N GLU A 511 10.47 19.54 -24.47
CA GLU A 511 11.40 20.12 -25.45
C GLU A 511 11.03 21.56 -25.85
N GLN A 512 9.75 21.85 -26.05
CA GLN A 512 9.26 23.20 -26.33
C GLN A 512 9.56 24.12 -25.14
N ARG A 513 9.25 23.67 -23.93
CA ARG A 513 9.52 24.41 -22.69
C ARG A 513 11.01 24.67 -22.51
N ARG A 514 11.88 23.70 -22.81
CA ARG A 514 13.33 23.89 -22.80
C ARG A 514 13.72 25.05 -23.71
N LYS A 515 13.23 25.06 -24.96
CA LYS A 515 13.52 26.11 -25.95
C LYS A 515 13.07 27.48 -25.46
N GLU A 516 11.91 27.58 -24.82
CA GLU A 516 11.41 28.82 -24.23
C GLU A 516 12.30 29.34 -23.10
N ILE A 517 12.77 28.45 -22.21
CA ILE A 517 13.64 28.85 -21.10
C ILE A 517 15.01 29.27 -21.62
N THR A 518 15.60 28.56 -22.59
CA THR A 518 16.90 28.92 -23.18
C THR A 518 16.90 30.19 -24.02
N LYS A 519 15.72 30.71 -24.39
CA LYS A 519 15.58 31.96 -25.16
C LYS A 519 15.42 33.20 -24.28
N LYS A 520 15.05 33.03 -23.01
CA LYS A 520 15.01 34.09 -21.99
C LYS A 520 16.37 34.20 -21.33
#